data_AF-A0A1H3Q460-F1
#
_entry.id   AF-A0A1H3Q460-F1
#
_cell.length_a   1.000
_cell.length_b   1.000
_cell.length_c   1.000
_cell.angle_alpha   90.00
_cell.angle_beta   90.00
_cell.angle_gamma   90.00
#
_symmetry.space_group_name_H-M   'P 1'
#
loop_
_entity.id
_entity.type
_entity.pdbx_description
1 polymer ?
#
loop_
_entity_poly.entity_id
_entity_poly.type
_entity_poly.pdbx_seq_one_letter_code
_entity_poly.pdbx_strand_id
1 'polypeptide(L)'
;MKTNVLLVPILLAAAGIAGAQSGDSARRELQQAATGDSFSIGDTRFTLAPMAQVSTLKTAQAADAQQVQVGKYQIKLQSGAAKSASKAVAPAKQKMAAAIADTGKPVVVTSTLNVYVADASALGAAVRASGGKLTYASKVGGNGRIEFGSVQDAMSAMRKIQALAGVKEASPAIIEEENVLY
;
A
#
# COMPACT_ATOMS: atom_id res chain seq x y z
N MET A 1 -23.63 -62.23 33.62
CA MET A 1 -22.54 -61.29 33.28
C MET A 1 -23.16 -60.11 32.55
N LYS A 2 -23.17 -58.92 33.15
CA LYS A 2 -23.76 -57.70 32.55
C LYS A 2 -22.64 -56.67 32.42
N THR A 3 -22.30 -56.32 31.18
CA THR A 3 -21.20 -55.41 30.83
C THR A 3 -21.72 -53.97 30.85
N ASN A 4 -21.20 -53.15 31.76
CA ASN A 4 -21.47 -51.71 31.79
C ASN A 4 -20.62 -51.01 30.73
N VAL A 5 -21.26 -50.39 29.73
CA VAL A 5 -20.58 -49.53 28.76
C VAL A 5 -20.64 -48.09 29.28
N LEU A 6 -19.47 -47.58 29.65
CA LEU A 6 -19.24 -46.21 30.10
C LEU A 6 -19.20 -45.28 28.88
N LEU A 7 -20.16 -44.38 28.74
CA LEU A 7 -20.17 -43.29 27.76
C LEU A 7 -19.24 -42.17 28.23
N VAL A 8 -18.18 -41.90 27.47
CA VAL A 8 -17.30 -40.73 27.62
C VAL A 8 -17.85 -39.60 26.74
N PRO A 9 -18.13 -38.39 27.26
CA PRO A 9 -18.41 -37.25 26.41
C PRO A 9 -17.08 -36.68 25.88
N ILE A 10 -16.94 -36.65 24.56
CA ILE A 10 -15.88 -35.90 23.88
C ILE A 10 -16.23 -34.41 24.03
N LEU A 11 -15.53 -33.73 24.94
CA LEU A 11 -15.49 -32.27 25.02
C LEU A 11 -14.78 -31.74 23.76
N LEU A 12 -15.56 -31.20 22.82
CA LEU A 12 -15.04 -30.40 21.71
C LEU A 12 -14.40 -29.13 22.29
N ALA A 13 -13.07 -29.09 22.28
CA ALA A 13 -12.30 -27.88 22.54
C ALA A 13 -12.46 -26.91 21.36
N ALA A 14 -13.43 -25.99 21.45
CA ALA A 14 -13.52 -24.82 20.58
C ALA A 14 -12.49 -23.78 21.05
N ALA A 15 -11.21 -24.00 20.72
CA ALA A 15 -10.15 -23.03 20.97
C ALA A 15 -9.56 -22.53 19.64
N GLY A 16 -9.78 -21.24 19.35
CA GLY A 16 -8.87 -20.43 18.53
C GLY A 16 -9.18 -20.29 17.03
N ILE A 17 -10.13 -19.44 16.65
CA ILE A 17 -10.12 -18.82 15.29
C ILE A 17 -10.53 -17.34 15.29
N ALA A 18 -10.60 -16.67 16.44
CA ALA A 18 -11.07 -15.28 16.52
C ALA A 18 -10.11 -14.24 15.89
N GLY A 19 -8.86 -14.61 15.60
CA GLY A 19 -7.85 -13.70 15.02
C GLY A 19 -7.80 -13.65 13.49
N ALA A 20 -8.24 -14.71 12.79
CA ALA A 20 -8.19 -14.73 11.33
C ALA A 20 -9.35 -13.92 10.70
N GLN A 21 -10.51 -13.94 11.36
CA GLN A 21 -11.71 -13.25 10.86
C GLN A 21 -11.60 -11.72 10.89
N SER A 22 -10.85 -11.17 11.84
CA SER A 22 -10.71 -9.73 12.00
C SER A 22 -9.76 -9.11 10.97
N GLY A 23 -8.60 -9.73 10.72
CA GLY A 23 -7.66 -9.28 9.70
C GLY A 23 -8.26 -9.30 8.29
N ASP A 24 -9.05 -10.33 7.98
CA ASP A 24 -9.75 -10.40 6.69
C ASP A 24 -10.86 -9.35 6.56
N SER A 25 -11.54 -9.00 7.65
CA SER A 25 -12.54 -7.93 7.66
C SER A 25 -11.89 -6.57 7.43
N ALA A 26 -10.78 -6.27 8.12
CA ALA A 26 -10.03 -5.03 7.94
C ALA A 26 -9.48 -4.88 6.50
N ARG A 27 -9.02 -5.97 5.88
CA ARG A 27 -8.59 -5.98 4.47
C ARG A 27 -9.75 -5.69 3.51
N ARG A 28 -10.93 -6.28 3.74
CA ARG A 28 -12.13 -6.00 2.92
C ARG A 28 -12.58 -4.55 3.06
N GLU A 29 -12.59 -4.01 4.26
CA GLU A 29 -12.90 -2.60 4.48
C GLU A 29 -11.90 -1.69 3.76
N LEU A 30 -10.60 -2.03 3.80
CA LEU A 30 -9.58 -1.27 3.09
C LEU A 30 -9.77 -1.33 1.57
N GLN A 31 -10.14 -2.49 1.03
CA GLN A 31 -10.50 -2.66 -0.37
C GLN A 31 -11.72 -1.80 -0.75
N GLN A 32 -12.76 -1.74 0.10
CA GLN A 32 -13.92 -0.88 -0.14
C GLN A 32 -13.57 0.61 -0.08
N ALA A 33 -12.59 0.99 0.74
CA ALA A 33 -12.10 2.36 0.84
C ALA A 33 -11.14 2.76 -0.29
N ALA A 34 -10.66 1.82 -1.11
CA ALA A 34 -9.74 2.06 -2.22
C ALA A 34 -10.45 2.70 -3.43
N THR A 35 -10.76 3.99 -3.30
CA THR A 35 -11.57 4.79 -4.26
C THR A 35 -10.81 5.98 -4.85
N GLY A 36 -9.54 6.15 -4.51
CA GLY A 36 -8.70 7.26 -4.96
C GLY A 36 -8.07 7.04 -6.35
N ASP A 37 -7.07 7.85 -6.66
CA ASP A 37 -6.29 7.71 -7.90
C ASP A 37 -5.72 6.30 -8.03
N SER A 38 -5.75 5.76 -9.26
CA SER A 38 -5.10 4.49 -9.60
C SER A 38 -3.76 4.71 -10.31
N PHE A 39 -2.89 3.70 -10.21
CA PHE A 39 -1.67 3.57 -11.01
C PHE A 39 -1.43 2.10 -11.34
N SER A 40 -0.51 1.83 -12.26
CA SER A 40 -0.11 0.47 -12.62
C SER A 40 1.39 0.29 -12.48
N ILE A 41 1.81 -0.91 -12.07
CA ILE A 41 3.20 -1.37 -12.13
C ILE A 41 3.16 -2.71 -12.86
N GLY A 42 3.79 -2.77 -14.05
CA GLY A 42 3.55 -3.87 -14.98
C GLY A 42 2.04 -4.06 -15.24
N ASP A 43 1.57 -5.28 -15.08
CA ASP A 43 0.16 -5.66 -15.32
C ASP A 43 -0.74 -5.49 -14.09
N THR A 44 -0.20 -5.11 -12.93
CA THR A 44 -0.97 -4.97 -11.69
C THR A 44 -1.46 -3.54 -11.53
N ARG A 45 -2.78 -3.37 -11.39
CA ARG A 45 -3.39 -2.08 -11.06
C ARG A 45 -3.53 -1.92 -9.55
N PHE A 46 -3.15 -0.76 -9.06
CA PHE A 46 -3.29 -0.35 -7.67
C PHE A 46 -4.24 0.84 -7.57
N THR A 47 -5.06 0.87 -6.53
CA THR A 47 -5.96 2.00 -6.25
C THR A 47 -5.73 2.52 -4.84
N LEU A 48 -5.51 3.83 -4.70
CA LEU A 48 -5.27 4.47 -3.42
C LEU A 48 -6.52 4.41 -2.52
N ALA A 49 -6.31 4.24 -1.23
CA ALA A 49 -7.34 4.35 -0.19
C ALA A 49 -7.21 5.70 0.54
N PRO A 50 -7.88 6.76 0.07
CA PRO A 50 -7.68 8.13 0.59
C PRO A 50 -8.10 8.30 2.06
N MET A 51 -8.94 7.40 2.57
CA MET A 51 -9.43 7.42 3.95
C MET A 51 -8.58 6.58 4.91
N ALA A 52 -7.49 5.98 4.41
CA ALA A 52 -6.58 5.16 5.17
C ALA A 52 -5.35 5.97 5.59
N GLN A 53 -4.94 5.81 6.85
CA GLN A 53 -3.71 6.38 7.37
C GLN A 53 -2.65 5.31 7.53
N VAL A 54 -1.47 5.60 6.98
CA VAL A 54 -0.27 4.78 7.15
C VAL A 54 0.54 5.30 8.34
N SER A 55 0.93 4.42 9.23
CA SER A 55 1.86 4.72 10.31
C SER A 55 2.87 3.59 10.51
N THR A 56 4.01 3.88 11.09
CA THR A 56 5.00 2.85 11.47
C THR A 56 4.53 2.13 12.72
N LEU A 57 4.70 0.81 12.80
CA LEU A 57 4.50 0.05 14.04
C LEU A 57 5.45 0.59 15.13
N LYS A 58 4.88 1.14 16.21
CA LYS A 58 5.66 1.57 17.37
C LYS A 58 5.73 0.40 18.34
N THR A 59 6.85 -0.33 18.34
CA THR A 59 7.12 -1.52 19.18
C THR A 59 6.10 -2.66 18.96
N ALA A 60 6.38 -3.85 19.50
CA ALA A 60 5.56 -5.06 19.35
C ALA A 60 4.19 -4.96 20.07
N GLN A 61 3.40 -3.93 19.75
CA GLN A 61 1.98 -3.91 20.02
C GLN A 61 1.34 -4.96 19.13
N ALA A 62 0.55 -5.84 19.75
CA ALA A 62 -0.26 -6.80 19.04
C ALA A 62 -1.03 -6.05 17.94
N ALA A 63 -0.93 -6.54 16.70
CA ALA A 63 -1.69 -6.00 15.59
C ALA A 63 -3.15 -5.90 16.04
N ASP A 64 -3.66 -4.67 16.11
CA ASP A 64 -5.07 -4.45 16.39
C ASP A 64 -5.86 -5.14 15.27
N ALA A 65 -6.82 -5.95 15.68
CA ALA A 65 -7.71 -6.73 14.82
C ALA A 65 -8.40 -5.86 13.73
N GLN A 66 -8.44 -4.54 13.91
CA GLN A 66 -9.00 -3.57 12.96
C GLN A 66 -7.97 -2.88 12.04
N GLN A 67 -6.74 -3.39 11.97
CA GLN A 67 -5.66 -2.77 11.20
C GLN A 67 -5.06 -3.76 10.19
N VAL A 68 -4.65 -3.22 9.04
CA VAL A 68 -3.96 -4.00 8.00
C VAL A 68 -2.46 -3.74 8.11
N GLN A 69 -1.67 -4.79 8.30
CA GLN A 69 -0.21 -4.69 8.37
C GLN A 69 0.41 -4.91 6.99
N VAL A 70 1.42 -4.09 6.65
CA VAL A 70 2.26 -4.23 5.45
C VAL A 70 3.71 -4.02 5.87
N GLY A 71 4.45 -5.11 6.02
CA GLY A 71 5.81 -5.08 6.58
C GLY A 71 5.85 -4.40 7.95
N LYS A 72 6.61 -3.31 8.06
CA LYS A 72 6.73 -2.49 9.29
C LYS A 72 5.66 -1.40 9.46
N TYR A 73 4.68 -1.35 8.56
CA TYR A 73 3.64 -0.33 8.56
C TYR A 73 2.30 -0.93 8.95
N GLN A 74 1.49 -0.13 9.63
CA GLN A 74 0.09 -0.40 9.91
C GLN A 74 -0.78 0.62 9.17
N ILE A 75 -1.85 0.11 8.57
CA ILE A 75 -2.84 0.87 7.82
C ILE A 75 -4.13 0.85 8.64
N LYS A 76 -4.58 2.03 9.04
CA LYS A 76 -5.82 2.21 9.78
C LYS A 76 -6.80 3.04 8.96
N LEU A 77 -8.01 2.52 8.78
CA LEU A 77 -9.11 3.31 8.22
C LEU A 77 -9.61 4.30 9.25
N GLN A 78 -9.85 5.54 8.82
CA GLN A 78 -10.44 6.54 9.69
C GLN A 78 -11.94 6.29 9.84
N SER A 79 -12.37 5.91 11.04
CA SER A 79 -13.78 5.75 11.39
C SER A 79 -14.52 7.10 11.26
N GLY A 80 -15.61 7.11 10.49
CA GLY A 80 -16.47 8.29 10.29
C GLY A 80 -16.29 9.03 8.95
N ALA A 81 -15.26 8.71 8.17
CA ALA A 81 -15.05 9.38 6.88
C ALA A 81 -16.11 8.98 5.82
N ALA A 82 -16.81 7.85 5.99
CA ALA A 82 -17.95 7.46 5.14
C ALA A 82 -19.16 8.41 5.24
N LYS A 83 -19.26 9.21 6.32
CA LYS A 83 -20.35 10.18 6.54
C LYS A 83 -19.95 11.63 6.25
N SER A 84 -18.68 11.90 5.92
CA SER A 84 -18.15 13.25 5.70
C SER A 84 -17.39 13.39 4.38
N ALA A 85 -17.82 12.67 3.34
CA ALA A 85 -17.32 12.85 1.96
C ALA A 85 -17.49 14.30 1.44
N SER A 86 -18.30 15.13 2.10
CA SER A 86 -18.57 16.53 1.78
C SER A 86 -17.53 17.53 2.29
N LYS A 87 -16.54 17.13 3.10
CA LYS A 87 -15.44 18.01 3.50
C LYS A 87 -14.14 17.23 3.58
N ALA A 88 -13.63 16.85 2.41
CA ALA A 88 -12.26 16.42 2.26
C ALA A 88 -11.35 17.55 2.76
N VAL A 89 -10.94 17.48 4.03
CA VAL A 89 -9.74 18.18 4.49
C VAL A 89 -8.65 17.74 3.51
N ALA A 90 -8.02 18.69 2.83
CA ALA A 90 -6.92 18.39 1.92
C ALA A 90 -6.00 17.41 2.64
N PRO A 91 -5.73 16.21 2.06
CA PRO A 91 -4.91 15.23 2.73
C PRO A 91 -3.62 15.94 3.12
N ALA A 92 -3.23 15.83 4.40
CA ALA A 92 -1.94 16.35 4.84
C ALA A 92 -0.88 15.87 3.83
N LYS A 93 0.18 16.65 3.59
CA LYS A 93 1.27 16.28 2.67
C LYS A 93 1.98 15.04 3.19
N GLN A 94 1.37 13.88 2.97
CA GLN A 94 1.80 12.61 3.48
C GLN A 94 2.76 12.01 2.47
N LYS A 95 3.91 11.57 2.99
CA LYS A 95 4.91 10.85 2.20
C LYS A 95 4.54 9.39 1.95
N MET A 96 3.48 8.90 2.58
CA MET A 96 3.00 7.53 2.46
C MET A 96 1.48 7.51 2.36
N ALA A 97 0.95 6.59 1.58
CA ALA A 97 -0.49 6.34 1.44
C ALA A 97 -0.73 4.83 1.33
N ALA A 98 -1.94 4.37 1.64
CA ALA A 98 -2.31 2.99 1.42
C ALA A 98 -2.88 2.81 0.01
N ALA A 99 -2.62 1.66 -0.60
CA ALA A 99 -3.28 1.22 -1.83
C ALA A 99 -3.64 -0.26 -1.74
N ILE A 100 -4.55 -0.67 -2.62
CA ILE A 100 -4.95 -2.05 -2.81
C ILE A 100 -4.68 -2.42 -4.28
N ALA A 101 -3.96 -3.51 -4.49
CA ALA A 101 -3.83 -4.14 -5.80
C ALA A 101 -5.19 -4.72 -6.25
N ASP A 102 -5.40 -4.85 -7.54
CA ASP A 102 -6.55 -5.56 -8.12
C ASP A 102 -6.70 -7.01 -7.61
N THR A 103 -5.58 -7.66 -7.25
CA THR A 103 -5.53 -8.95 -6.56
C THR A 103 -6.02 -8.93 -5.11
N GLY A 104 -6.37 -7.76 -4.57
CA GLY A 104 -6.79 -7.54 -3.18
C GLY A 104 -5.64 -7.37 -2.19
N LYS A 105 -4.38 -7.42 -2.65
CA LYS A 105 -3.20 -7.24 -1.78
C LYS A 105 -3.04 -5.78 -1.33
N PRO A 106 -2.95 -5.50 -0.01
CA PRO A 106 -2.65 -4.17 0.51
C PRO A 106 -1.17 -3.84 0.35
N VAL A 107 -0.88 -2.60 -0.05
CA VAL A 107 0.48 -2.08 -0.18
C VAL A 107 0.58 -0.66 0.38
N VAL A 108 1.80 -0.24 0.71
CA VAL A 108 2.10 1.17 1.06
C VAL A 108 2.77 1.85 -0.13
N VAL A 109 2.19 2.95 -0.58
CA VAL A 109 2.71 3.81 -1.65
C VAL A 109 3.51 4.93 -1.03
N THR A 110 4.69 5.24 -1.59
CA THR A 110 5.54 6.33 -1.10
C THR A 110 5.50 7.57 -2.01
N SER A 111 6.02 8.70 -1.55
CA SER A 111 6.19 9.92 -2.35
C SER A 111 7.38 9.88 -3.32
N THR A 112 7.93 8.69 -3.58
CA THR A 112 9.03 8.49 -4.54
C THR A 112 8.50 7.79 -5.79
N LEU A 113 8.92 8.25 -6.97
CA LEU A 113 8.69 7.54 -8.22
C LEU A 113 9.95 6.78 -8.64
N ASN A 114 9.78 5.51 -9.02
CA ASN A 114 10.74 4.80 -9.84
C ASN A 114 10.50 5.19 -11.31
N VAL A 115 11.55 5.56 -12.02
CA VAL A 115 11.45 5.97 -13.43
C VAL A 115 12.44 5.13 -14.24
N TYR A 116 11.92 4.43 -15.25
CA TYR A 116 12.68 3.66 -16.21
C TYR A 116 12.75 4.41 -17.53
N VAL A 117 13.94 4.55 -18.07
CA VAL A 117 14.24 5.37 -19.24
C VAL A 117 15.05 4.61 -20.27
N ALA A 118 14.98 5.05 -21.52
CA ALA A 118 15.84 4.55 -22.60
C ALA A 118 17.29 5.04 -22.45
N ASP A 119 17.48 6.27 -21.98
CA ASP A 119 18.80 6.88 -21.79
C ASP A 119 18.80 7.93 -20.68
N ALA A 120 19.99 8.36 -20.28
CA ALA A 120 20.18 9.27 -19.16
C ALA A 120 19.62 10.69 -19.38
N SER A 121 19.45 11.13 -20.64
CA SER A 121 18.92 12.46 -20.95
C SER A 121 17.43 12.55 -20.62
N ALA A 122 16.67 11.48 -20.86
CA ALA A 122 15.25 11.37 -20.52
C ALA A 122 15.02 11.47 -19.00
N LEU A 123 15.89 10.86 -18.18
CA LEU A 123 15.80 10.99 -16.72
C LEU A 123 16.04 12.43 -16.27
N GLY A 124 16.99 13.13 -16.90
CA GLY A 124 17.20 14.56 -16.65
C GLY A 124 16.01 15.42 -17.05
N ALA A 125 15.30 15.08 -18.14
CA ALA A 125 14.08 15.75 -18.55
C ALA A 125 12.94 15.50 -17.54
N ALA A 126 12.79 14.25 -17.07
CA ALA A 126 11.81 13.87 -16.06
C ALA A 126 11.95 14.67 -14.76
N VAL A 127 13.16 14.83 -14.25
CA VAL A 127 13.44 15.63 -13.04
C VAL A 127 13.03 17.09 -13.26
N ARG A 128 13.42 17.70 -14.39
CA ARG A 128 13.10 19.11 -14.68
C ARG A 128 11.60 19.35 -14.86
N ALA A 129 10.91 18.47 -15.59
CA ALA A 129 9.49 18.60 -15.86
C ALA A 129 8.61 18.36 -14.63
N SER A 130 9.06 17.49 -13.71
CA SER A 130 8.31 17.14 -12.51
C SER A 130 8.57 18.08 -11.32
N GLY A 131 9.72 18.73 -11.26
CA GLY A 131 10.15 19.52 -10.10
C GLY A 131 10.51 18.67 -8.88
N GLY A 132 10.65 17.35 -9.04
CA GLY A 132 11.06 16.44 -7.98
C GLY A 132 12.57 16.41 -7.76
N LYS A 133 13.01 15.78 -6.67
CA LYS A 133 14.43 15.61 -6.33
C LYS A 133 14.94 14.26 -6.80
N LEU A 134 15.94 14.24 -7.66
CA LEU A 134 16.63 13.00 -8.03
C LEU A 134 17.40 12.44 -6.81
N THR A 135 17.03 11.24 -6.36
CA THR A 135 17.67 10.55 -5.22
C THR A 135 18.52 9.36 -5.65
N TYR A 136 18.26 8.81 -6.83
CA TYR A 136 19.05 7.74 -7.43
C TYR A 136 19.03 7.83 -8.95
N ALA A 137 20.13 7.47 -9.60
CA ALA A 137 20.22 7.32 -11.04
C ALA A 137 21.24 6.25 -11.41
N SER A 138 20.87 5.36 -12.33
CA SER A 138 21.75 4.37 -12.92
C SER A 138 21.73 4.50 -14.44
N LYS A 139 22.89 4.83 -15.00
CA LYS A 139 23.06 4.87 -16.47
C LYS A 139 23.01 3.46 -17.07
N VAL A 140 23.58 2.48 -16.38
CA VAL A 140 23.64 1.09 -16.83
C VAL A 140 22.27 0.41 -16.69
N GLY A 141 21.56 0.66 -15.59
CA GLY A 141 20.24 0.10 -15.33
C GLY A 141 19.09 0.83 -16.02
N GLY A 142 19.36 1.97 -16.67
CA GLY A 142 18.34 2.77 -17.34
C GLY A 142 17.21 3.20 -16.40
N ASN A 143 17.52 3.46 -15.13
CA ASN A 143 16.50 3.77 -14.12
C ASN A 143 16.96 4.82 -13.12
N GLY A 144 16.00 5.47 -12.46
CA GLY A 144 16.22 6.48 -11.44
C GLY A 144 15.08 6.53 -10.43
N ARG A 145 15.31 7.29 -9.35
CA ARG A 145 14.30 7.60 -8.34
C ARG A 145 14.17 9.10 -8.15
N ILE A 146 12.93 9.58 -8.20
CA ILE A 146 12.59 10.99 -8.01
C ILE A 146 11.68 11.11 -6.78
N GLU A 147 12.13 11.81 -5.75
CA GLU A 147 11.40 12.05 -4.51
C GLU A 147 10.58 13.35 -4.59
N PHE A 148 9.36 13.29 -4.05
CA PHE A 148 8.42 14.40 -3.96
C PHE A 148 8.02 14.68 -2.51
N GLY A 149 7.44 15.86 -2.28
CA GLY A 149 6.97 16.30 -0.96
C GLY A 149 5.77 15.50 -0.42
N SER A 150 4.99 14.88 -1.30
CA SER A 150 3.83 14.06 -0.94
C SER A 150 3.52 13.00 -2.00
N VAL A 151 2.72 11.98 -1.63
CA VAL A 151 2.20 10.99 -2.61
C VAL A 151 1.36 11.69 -3.68
N GLN A 152 0.57 12.70 -3.32
CA GLN A 152 -0.24 13.44 -4.28
C GLN A 152 0.61 14.18 -5.33
N ASP A 153 1.72 14.78 -4.90
CA ASP A 153 2.67 15.42 -5.81
C ASP A 153 3.33 14.39 -6.73
N ALA A 154 3.72 13.23 -6.18
CA ALA A 154 4.30 12.13 -6.95
C ALA A 154 3.31 11.61 -8.00
N MET A 155 2.05 11.34 -7.63
CA MET A 155 1.00 10.88 -8.55
C MET A 155 0.71 11.89 -9.67
N SER A 156 0.71 13.19 -9.35
CA SER A 156 0.53 14.26 -10.33
C SER A 156 1.72 14.38 -11.28
N ALA A 157 2.94 14.23 -10.75
CA ALA A 157 4.17 14.24 -11.52
C ALA A 157 4.33 13.00 -12.40
N MET A 158 3.87 11.84 -11.94
CA MET A 158 3.94 10.57 -12.67
C MET A 158 3.32 10.70 -14.07
N ARG A 159 2.11 11.28 -14.17
CA ARG A 159 1.45 11.51 -15.46
C ARG A 159 2.28 12.40 -16.40
N LYS A 160 2.93 13.43 -15.85
CA LYS A 160 3.80 14.33 -16.62
C LYS A 160 5.05 13.61 -17.11
N ILE A 161 5.68 12.82 -16.24
CA ILE A 161 6.91 12.07 -16.55
C ILE A 161 6.62 10.99 -17.59
N GLN A 162 5.52 10.24 -17.44
CA GLN A 162 5.14 9.16 -18.36
C GLN A 162 4.92 9.66 -19.79
N ALA A 163 4.54 10.92 -19.97
CA ALA A 163 4.34 11.54 -21.29
C ALA A 163 5.65 12.00 -21.97
N LEU A 164 6.79 11.94 -21.29
CA LEU A 164 8.06 12.38 -21.86
C LEU A 164 8.66 11.34 -22.81
N ALA A 165 9.26 11.82 -23.89
CA ALA A 165 10.02 10.97 -24.80
C ALA A 165 11.17 10.27 -24.06
N GLY A 166 11.37 8.98 -24.35
CA GLY A 166 12.42 8.16 -23.74
C GLY A 166 12.10 7.65 -22.33
N VAL A 167 10.95 7.99 -21.74
CA VAL A 167 10.44 7.33 -20.52
C VAL A 167 9.68 6.07 -20.92
N LYS A 168 10.09 4.92 -20.36
CA LYS A 168 9.42 3.64 -20.55
C LYS A 168 8.31 3.46 -19.54
N GLU A 169 8.63 3.72 -18.27
CA GLU A 169 7.69 3.58 -17.16
C GLU A 169 8.04 4.60 -16.08
N ALA A 170 7.02 5.20 -15.47
CA ALA A 170 7.12 5.94 -14.23
C ALA A 170 6.03 5.45 -13.29
N SER A 171 6.41 4.94 -12.14
CA SER A 171 5.48 4.37 -11.17
C SER A 171 5.89 4.68 -9.73
N PRO A 172 4.93 4.77 -8.79
CA PRO A 172 5.26 5.00 -7.39
C PRO A 172 6.07 3.83 -6.82
N ALA A 173 7.05 4.14 -5.98
CA ALA A 173 7.71 3.11 -5.19
C ALA A 173 6.73 2.61 -4.12
N ILE A 174 6.46 1.31 -4.15
CA ILE A 174 5.60 0.61 -3.21
C ILE A 174 6.41 -0.21 -2.21
N ILE A 175 5.82 -0.46 -1.05
CA ILE A 175 6.31 -1.38 -0.04
C ILE A 175 5.23 -2.44 0.11
N GLU A 176 5.64 -3.69 -0.11
CA GLU A 176 4.79 -4.87 0.01
C GLU A 176 5.10 -5.61 1.32
N GLU A 177 4.29 -6.61 1.63
CA GLU A 177 4.55 -7.53 2.72
C GLU A 177 5.86 -8.30 2.43
N GLU A 178 6.83 -8.19 3.34
CA GLU A 178 8.07 -8.95 3.24
C GLU A 178 7.73 -10.43 3.52
N ASN A 179 7.77 -11.27 2.49
CA ASN A 179 7.67 -12.72 2.67
C ASN A 179 8.92 -13.17 3.46
N VAL A 180 8.80 -13.21 4.78
CA VAL A 180 9.79 -13.89 5.63
C VAL A 180 9.56 -15.39 5.44
N LEU A 181 10.30 -15.99 4.49
CA LEU A 181 10.42 -17.44 4.40
C LEU A 181 11.13 -17.89 5.69
N TYR A 182 10.38 -18.49 6.61
CA TYR A 182 10.92 -19.22 7.77
C TYR A 182 11.21 -20.67 7.38
#